data_AF-A0A316HY18-F1
#
_entry.id   AF-A0A316HY18-F1
#
_cell.length_a   1.000
_cell.length_b   1.000
_cell.length_c   1.000
_cell.angle_alpha   90.00
_cell.angle_beta   90.00
_cell.angle_gamma   90.00
#
_symmetry.space_group_name_H-M   'P 1'
#
loop_
_entity.id
_entity.type
_entity.pdbx_description
1 polymer ?
#
loop_
_entity_poly.entity_id
_entity_poly.type
_entity_poly.pdbx_seq_one_letter_code
_entity_poly.pdbx_strand_id
1 'polypeptide(L)'
;MAGVLLLLAAALVMLLGVSEAGAALLGVLGWTVALAARLPVLASAGRLHAVRQRDTILGVASGVTDEVVRLGLVLIVVSGIGSALWTGFGWALAGLVFVAATQLTQFSWPIGRQAAEQLRSQGGFISTHPVHGGVRGITATSFHLGATLLVASWPWWVLVTASAHALVNVAFARWARRRLVPVELLGAVVSAALLLGGLLTFVW
;
A
#
# COMPACT_ATOMS: atom_id res chain seq x y z
N MET A 1 -7.46 15.35 -5.71
CA MET A 1 -7.54 13.94 -6.17
C MET A 1 -7.63 12.94 -5.02
N ALA A 2 -6.76 13.03 -4.00
CA ALA A 2 -6.81 12.13 -2.84
C ALA A 2 -8.21 12.01 -2.21
N GLY A 3 -8.92 13.13 -1.99
CA GLY A 3 -10.27 13.12 -1.42
C GLY A 3 -11.34 12.38 -2.24
N VAL A 4 -11.28 12.44 -3.59
CA VAL A 4 -12.25 11.73 -4.45
C VAL A 4 -12.02 10.22 -4.42
N LEU A 5 -10.75 9.80 -4.41
CA LEU A 5 -10.38 8.39 -4.31
C LEU A 5 -10.68 7.82 -2.92
N LEU A 6 -10.57 8.66 -1.89
CA LEU A 6 -10.99 8.36 -0.52
C LEU A 6 -12.50 8.12 -0.43
N LEU A 7 -13.30 9.01 -1.02
CA LEU A 7 -14.75 8.86 -1.07
C LEU A 7 -15.17 7.63 -1.87
N LEU A 8 -14.45 7.30 -2.94
CA LEU A 8 -14.71 6.08 -3.71
C LEU A 8 -14.38 4.81 -2.91
N ALA A 9 -13.22 4.77 -2.25
CA ALA A 9 -12.84 3.65 -1.39
C ALA A 9 -13.82 3.49 -0.22
N ALA A 10 -14.22 4.59 0.43
CA ALA A 10 -15.22 4.59 1.48
C ALA A 10 -16.60 4.13 0.99
N ALA A 11 -17.04 4.60 -0.18
CA ALA A 11 -18.28 4.15 -0.80
C ALA A 11 -18.25 2.66 -1.12
N LEU A 12 -17.12 2.14 -1.63
CA LEU A 12 -16.97 0.70 -1.89
C LEU A 12 -17.05 -0.12 -0.60
N VAL A 13 -16.43 0.32 0.50
CA VAL A 13 -16.59 -0.35 1.81
C VAL A 13 -18.06 -0.45 2.21
N MET A 14 -18.81 0.64 2.07
CA MET A 14 -20.23 0.68 2.43
C MET A 14 -21.10 -0.18 1.50
N LEU A 15 -20.82 -0.16 0.19
CA LEU A 15 -21.59 -0.88 -0.83
C LEU A 15 -21.32 -2.39 -0.82
N LEU A 16 -20.13 -2.83 -0.41
CA LEU A 16 -19.77 -4.24 -0.34
C LEU A 16 -20.33 -4.96 0.89
N GLY A 17 -21.09 -4.27 1.76
CA GLY A 17 -21.70 -4.87 2.95
C GLY A 17 -20.68 -5.46 3.91
N VAL A 18 -19.51 -4.81 4.02
CA VAL A 18 -18.40 -5.26 4.87
C VAL A 18 -18.84 -5.35 6.32
N SER A 19 -18.64 -6.51 6.95
CA SER A 19 -19.12 -6.79 8.32
C SER A 19 -18.55 -5.84 9.38
N GLU A 20 -17.32 -5.34 9.16
CA GLU A 20 -16.62 -4.37 10.03
C GLU A 20 -16.28 -3.12 9.23
N ALA A 21 -17.29 -2.47 8.63
CA ALA A 21 -17.10 -1.30 7.78
C ALA A 21 -16.27 -0.19 8.46
N GLY A 22 -16.44 0.00 9.78
CA GLY A 22 -15.66 0.95 10.57
C GLY A 22 -14.15 0.66 10.53
N ALA A 23 -13.75 -0.59 10.75
CA ALA A 23 -12.34 -1.00 10.69
C ALA A 23 -11.76 -0.85 9.29
N ALA A 24 -12.53 -1.16 8.25
CA ALA A 24 -12.11 -0.94 6.87
C ALA A 24 -11.97 0.56 6.52
N LEU A 25 -12.89 1.42 6.98
CA LEU A 25 -12.77 2.87 6.82
C LEU A 25 -11.55 3.43 7.55
N LEU A 26 -11.23 2.92 8.73
CA LEU A 26 -9.99 3.27 9.44
C LEU A 26 -8.75 2.87 8.65
N GLY A 27 -8.76 1.72 7.96
CA GLY A 27 -7.70 1.32 7.04
C GLY A 27 -7.51 2.30 5.87
N VAL A 28 -8.61 2.74 5.25
CA VAL A 28 -8.59 3.75 4.17
C VAL A 28 -8.05 5.10 4.68
N LEU A 29 -8.48 5.50 5.87
CA LEU A 29 -8.00 6.73 6.53
C LEU A 29 -6.51 6.64 6.84
N GLY A 30 -6.05 5.53 7.44
CA GLY A 30 -4.66 5.28 7.76
C GLY A 30 -3.76 5.36 6.53
N TRP A 31 -4.16 4.73 5.42
CA TRP A 31 -3.44 4.84 4.15
C TRP A 31 -3.34 6.30 3.66
N THR A 32 -4.40 7.08 3.82
CA THR A 32 -4.40 8.51 3.43
C THR A 32 -3.46 9.34 4.32
N VAL A 33 -3.49 9.11 5.63
CA VAL A 33 -2.57 9.75 6.57
C VAL A 33 -1.12 9.42 6.20
N ALA A 34 -0.83 8.15 5.88
CA ALA A 34 0.48 7.74 5.42
C ALA A 34 0.89 8.43 4.10
N LEU A 35 -0.03 8.58 3.16
CA LEU A 35 0.19 9.33 1.93
C LEU A 35 0.56 10.79 2.19
N ALA A 36 -0.15 11.46 3.11
CA ALA A 36 0.11 12.84 3.50
C ALA A 36 1.46 12.98 4.24
N ALA A 37 1.78 12.02 5.12
CA ALA A 37 3.02 12.01 5.89
C ALA A 37 4.29 11.85 5.01
N ARG A 38 4.14 11.42 3.75
CA ARG A 38 5.25 11.35 2.77
C ARG A 38 5.57 12.70 2.11
N LEU A 39 4.70 13.70 2.21
CA LEU A 39 4.87 15.00 1.54
C LEU A 39 6.21 15.69 1.85
N PRO A 40 6.73 15.69 3.09
CA PRO A 40 8.04 16.28 3.37
C PRO A 40 9.17 15.58 2.60
N VAL A 41 9.16 14.24 2.55
CA VAL A 41 10.18 13.47 1.82
C VAL A 41 10.06 13.70 0.31
N LEU A 42 8.84 13.80 -0.22
CA LEU A 42 8.61 14.13 -1.64
C LEU A 42 9.18 15.50 -1.99
N ALA A 43 8.99 16.50 -1.13
CA ALA A 43 9.49 17.86 -1.34
C ALA A 43 11.03 17.93 -1.32
N SER A 44 11.69 17.11 -0.49
CA SER A 44 13.14 17.05 -0.40
C SER A 44 13.76 16.20 -1.51
N ALA A 45 13.29 14.95 -1.66
CA ALA A 45 13.83 14.00 -2.63
C ALA A 45 13.52 14.41 -4.08
N GLY A 46 12.42 15.12 -4.33
CA GLY A 46 12.06 15.64 -5.65
C GLY A 46 13.11 16.59 -6.25
N ARG A 47 13.98 17.18 -5.42
CA ARG A 47 15.08 18.07 -5.85
C ARG A 47 16.33 17.32 -6.30
N LEU A 48 16.38 15.99 -6.11
CA LEU A 48 17.53 15.19 -6.48
C LEU A 48 17.55 14.93 -8.00
N HIS A 49 18.65 15.33 -8.65
CA HIS A 49 18.89 15.00 -10.07
C HIS A 49 19.23 13.52 -10.28
N ALA A 50 19.74 12.84 -9.24
CA ALA A 50 20.06 11.42 -9.29
C ALA A 50 18.80 10.54 -9.22
N VAL A 51 18.14 10.33 -10.36
CA VAL A 51 16.86 9.59 -10.48
C VAL A 51 16.85 8.26 -9.71
N ARG A 52 17.92 7.47 -9.82
CA ARG A 52 18.00 6.16 -9.15
C ARG A 52 18.05 6.27 -7.62
N GLN A 53 18.70 7.31 -7.09
CA GLN A 53 18.76 7.58 -5.66
C GLN A 53 17.42 8.11 -5.16
N ARG A 54 16.82 9.05 -5.91
CA ARG A 54 15.47 9.56 -5.64
C ARG A 54 14.45 8.42 -5.54
N ASP A 55 14.35 7.57 -6.57
CA ASP A 55 13.37 6.48 -6.61
C ASP A 55 13.57 5.49 -5.43
N THR A 56 14.82 5.29 -4.98
CA THR A 56 15.12 4.46 -3.81
C THR A 56 14.64 5.13 -2.51
N ILE A 57 14.95 6.42 -2.31
CA ILE A 57 14.52 7.18 -1.13
C ILE A 57 12.99 7.18 -1.04
N LEU A 58 12.31 7.43 -2.16
CA LEU A 58 10.86 7.44 -2.22
C LEU A 58 10.26 6.06 -1.93
N GLY A 59 10.83 4.98 -2.47
CA GLY A 59 10.38 3.62 -2.18
C GLY A 59 10.53 3.24 -0.70
N VAL A 60 11.68 3.57 -0.09
CA VAL A 60 11.92 3.33 1.34
C VAL A 60 10.98 4.16 2.21
N ALA A 61 10.92 5.48 1.98
CA ALA A 61 10.06 6.38 2.75
C ALA A 61 8.59 5.97 2.62
N SER A 62 8.16 5.56 1.42
CA SER A 62 6.80 5.09 1.21
C SER A 62 6.44 3.91 2.10
N GLY A 63 7.32 2.89 2.16
CA GLY A 63 7.10 1.70 2.98
C GLY A 63 7.18 2.00 4.47
N VAL A 64 8.20 2.74 4.90
CA VAL A 64 8.40 3.08 6.33
C VAL A 64 7.24 3.93 6.85
N THR A 65 6.82 4.97 6.11
CA THR A 65 5.70 5.82 6.53
C THR A 65 4.38 5.04 6.62
N ASP A 66 4.14 4.10 5.70
CA ASP A 66 2.95 3.24 5.77
C ASP A 66 2.93 2.43 7.06
N GLU A 67 4.04 1.78 7.39
CA GLU A 67 4.10 0.90 8.56
C GLU A 67 4.12 1.67 9.89
N VAL A 68 4.70 2.88 9.93
CA VAL A 68 4.62 3.76 11.12
C VAL A 68 3.18 4.22 11.37
N VAL A 69 2.46 4.62 10.33
CA VAL A 69 1.05 5.01 10.48
C VAL A 69 0.18 3.79 10.80
N ARG A 70 0.46 2.63 10.21
CA ARG A 70 -0.22 1.36 10.55
C ARG A 70 -0.02 1.02 12.03
N LEU A 71 1.19 1.13 12.55
CA LEU A 71 1.49 0.93 13.97
C LEU A 71 0.68 1.88 14.84
N GLY A 72 0.68 3.18 14.53
CA GLY A 72 -0.09 4.17 15.28
C GLY A 72 -1.58 3.84 15.28
N LEU A 73 -2.14 3.49 14.13
CA LEU A 73 -3.53 3.09 14.00
C LEU A 73 -3.83 1.83 14.83
N VAL A 74 -2.98 0.83 14.75
CA VAL A 74 -3.15 -0.43 15.48
C VAL A 74 -3.12 -0.21 16.99
N LEU A 75 -2.19 0.59 17.49
CA LEU A 75 -2.06 0.87 18.93
C LEU A 75 -3.23 1.67 19.50
N ILE A 76 -3.94 2.46 18.69
CA ILE A 76 -4.98 3.38 19.18
C ILE A 76 -6.39 2.80 19.00
N VAL A 77 -6.69 2.17 17.85
CA VAL A 77 -8.09 1.86 17.46
C VAL A 77 -8.34 0.43 16.97
N VAL A 78 -7.31 -0.36 16.64
CA VAL A 78 -7.51 -1.72 16.12
C VAL A 78 -7.41 -2.73 17.25
N SER A 79 -8.46 -3.52 17.46
CA SER A 79 -8.49 -4.57 18.46
C SER A 79 -9.06 -5.88 17.91
N GLY A 80 -8.39 -6.98 18.21
CA GLY A 80 -8.79 -8.32 17.76
C GLY A 80 -8.52 -8.60 16.27
N ILE A 81 -8.61 -9.88 15.91
CA ILE A 81 -8.29 -10.37 14.56
C ILE A 81 -9.21 -9.79 13.48
N GLY A 82 -10.51 -9.65 13.76
CA GLY A 82 -11.50 -9.15 12.81
C GLY A 82 -11.22 -7.71 12.40
N SER A 83 -11.03 -6.82 13.39
CA SER A 83 -10.67 -5.42 13.13
C SER A 83 -9.35 -5.32 12.37
N ALA A 84 -8.33 -6.10 12.76
CA ALA A 84 -7.03 -6.10 12.08
C ALA A 84 -7.12 -6.53 10.59
N LEU A 85 -7.88 -7.58 10.30
CA LEU A 85 -8.15 -8.02 8.92
C LEU A 85 -8.83 -6.91 8.12
N TRP A 86 -9.92 -6.35 8.63
CA TRP A 86 -10.69 -5.35 7.91
C TRP A 86 -9.95 -4.02 7.75
N THR A 87 -9.16 -3.60 8.74
CA THR A 87 -8.24 -2.47 8.61
C THR A 87 -7.16 -2.73 7.56
N GLY A 88 -6.56 -3.92 7.53
CA GLY A 88 -5.64 -4.31 6.46
C GLY A 88 -6.29 -4.30 5.07
N PHE A 89 -7.53 -4.78 4.97
CA PHE A 89 -8.31 -4.75 3.74
C PHE A 89 -8.59 -3.33 3.27
N GLY A 90 -9.04 -2.44 4.17
CA GLY A 90 -9.28 -1.04 3.87
C GLY A 90 -8.03 -0.32 3.36
N TRP A 91 -6.88 -0.62 3.96
CA TRP A 91 -5.58 -0.11 3.49
C TRP A 91 -5.27 -0.56 2.06
N ALA A 92 -5.46 -1.84 1.77
CA ALA A 92 -5.28 -2.40 0.43
C ALA A 92 -6.25 -1.80 -0.59
N LEU A 93 -7.52 -1.64 -0.21
CA LEU A 93 -8.56 -1.07 -1.06
C LEU A 93 -8.23 0.38 -1.46
N ALA A 94 -7.77 1.20 -0.51
CA ALA A 94 -7.35 2.57 -0.80
C ALA A 94 -6.20 2.60 -1.82
N GLY A 95 -5.19 1.75 -1.64
CA GLY A 95 -4.08 1.61 -2.57
C GLY A 95 -4.52 1.10 -3.95
N LEU A 96 -5.41 0.12 -4.00
CA LEU A 96 -5.98 -0.43 -5.23
C LEU A 96 -6.77 0.61 -6.00
N VAL A 97 -7.64 1.37 -5.32
CA VAL A 97 -8.41 2.47 -5.93
C VAL A 97 -7.46 3.52 -6.50
N PHE A 98 -6.41 3.88 -5.77
CA PHE A 98 -5.39 4.82 -6.24
C PHE A 98 -4.67 4.31 -7.49
N VAL A 99 -4.26 3.03 -7.51
CA VAL A 99 -3.62 2.41 -8.68
C VAL A 99 -4.59 2.28 -9.86
N ALA A 100 -5.84 1.87 -9.62
CA ALA A 100 -6.87 1.76 -10.65
C ALA A 100 -7.15 3.13 -11.30
N ALA A 101 -7.14 4.21 -10.53
CA ALA A 101 -7.27 5.56 -11.08
C ALA A 101 -6.15 5.87 -12.09
N THR A 102 -4.92 5.39 -11.90
CA THR A 102 -3.83 5.58 -12.89
C THR A 102 -4.12 4.92 -14.24
N GLN A 103 -4.92 3.86 -14.26
CA GLN A 103 -5.32 3.18 -15.49
C GLN A 103 -6.35 3.99 -16.29
N LEU A 104 -7.00 4.99 -15.70
CA LEU A 104 -7.90 5.89 -16.44
C LEU A 104 -7.16 6.79 -17.44
N THR A 105 -5.82 6.84 -17.38
CA THR A 105 -4.99 7.51 -18.40
C THR A 105 -5.25 6.99 -19.82
N GLN A 106 -5.55 5.70 -19.97
CA GLN A 106 -5.83 5.08 -21.27
C GLN A 106 -7.08 5.67 -21.95
N PHE A 107 -7.97 6.30 -21.17
CA PHE A 107 -9.19 6.95 -21.66
C PHE A 107 -9.04 8.48 -21.77
N SER A 108 -7.82 9.02 -21.64
CA SER A 108 -7.53 10.46 -21.63
C SER A 108 -8.23 11.25 -20.52
N TRP A 109 -8.71 10.58 -19.47
CA TRP A 109 -9.41 11.25 -18.37
C TRP A 109 -8.43 12.07 -17.51
N PRO A 110 -8.79 13.32 -17.12
CA PRO A 110 -7.92 14.18 -16.32
C PRO A 110 -7.47 13.53 -15.00
N ILE A 111 -8.39 12.82 -14.33
CA ILE A 111 -8.10 12.10 -13.08
C ILE A 111 -7.04 11.01 -13.26
N GLY A 112 -7.04 10.35 -14.42
CA GLY A 112 -6.03 9.32 -14.71
C GLY A 112 -4.64 9.91 -14.86
N ARG A 113 -4.51 11.01 -15.62
CA ARG A 113 -3.21 11.70 -15.80
C ARG A 113 -2.63 12.16 -14.48
N GLN A 114 -3.45 12.79 -13.65
CA GLN A 114 -3.06 13.24 -12.31
C GLN A 114 -2.64 12.07 -11.40
N ALA A 115 -3.39 10.96 -11.41
CA ALA A 115 -3.06 9.78 -10.62
C ALA A 115 -1.74 9.15 -11.07
N ALA A 116 -1.51 9.05 -12.38
CA ALA A 116 -0.29 8.49 -12.94
C ALA A 116 0.93 9.37 -12.64
N GLU A 117 0.80 10.69 -12.73
CA GLU A 117 1.83 11.65 -12.33
C GLU A 117 2.16 11.54 -10.84
N GLN A 118 1.13 11.46 -10.00
CA GLN A 118 1.30 11.31 -8.55
C GLN A 118 1.96 9.98 -8.18
N LEU A 119 1.57 8.86 -8.80
CA LEU A 119 2.20 7.57 -8.54
C LEU A 119 3.68 7.59 -8.96
N ARG A 120 4.01 8.18 -10.12
CA ARG A 120 5.41 8.29 -10.57
C ARG A 120 6.24 9.23 -9.68
N SER A 121 5.67 10.35 -9.23
CA SER A 121 6.36 11.29 -8.35
C SER A 121 6.66 10.70 -6.97
N GLN A 122 5.96 9.62 -6.60
CA GLN A 122 6.17 8.83 -5.39
C GLN A 122 7.08 7.60 -5.61
N GLY A 123 7.74 7.50 -6.77
CA GLY A 123 8.61 6.36 -7.10
C GLY A 123 7.86 5.09 -7.51
N GLY A 124 6.55 5.19 -7.76
CA GLY A 124 5.71 4.08 -8.15
C GLY A 124 5.92 3.64 -9.60
N PHE A 125 5.75 2.33 -9.84
CA PHE A 125 5.78 1.72 -11.16
C PHE A 125 4.36 1.55 -11.73
N ILE A 126 4.14 1.99 -12.97
CA ILE A 126 2.89 1.78 -13.72
C ILE A 126 3.15 0.73 -14.80
N SER A 127 2.38 -0.35 -14.75
CA SER A 127 2.29 -1.31 -15.85
C SER A 127 1.01 -1.04 -16.64
N THR A 128 1.08 -1.28 -17.95
CA THR A 128 -0.06 -1.23 -18.87
C THR A 128 -0.68 -2.61 -19.11
N HIS A 129 -0.10 -3.69 -18.56
CA HIS A 129 -0.59 -5.04 -18.79
C HIS A 129 -1.65 -5.44 -17.75
N PRO A 130 -2.86 -5.89 -18.15
CA PRO A 130 -3.97 -6.15 -17.23
C PRO A 130 -3.69 -7.28 -16.22
N VAL A 131 -3.02 -8.36 -16.64
CA VAL A 131 -2.65 -9.48 -15.74
C VAL A 131 -1.75 -9.01 -14.60
N HIS A 132 -0.87 -8.04 -14.85
CA HIS A 132 -0.03 -7.47 -13.81
C HIS A 132 -0.86 -6.70 -12.77
N GLY A 133 -1.89 -5.96 -13.21
CA GLY A 133 -2.80 -5.26 -12.31
C GLY A 133 -3.47 -6.22 -11.32
N GLY A 134 -3.95 -7.37 -11.81
CA GLY A 134 -4.57 -8.41 -10.98
C GLY A 134 -3.61 -9.04 -9.97
N VAL A 135 -2.46 -9.54 -10.44
CA VAL A 135 -1.43 -10.18 -9.57
C VAL A 135 -0.95 -9.21 -8.50
N ARG A 136 -0.69 -7.96 -8.89
CA ARG A 136 -0.22 -6.93 -7.96
C ARG A 136 -1.29 -6.54 -6.95
N GLY A 137 -2.56 -6.55 -7.35
CA GLY A 137 -3.67 -6.30 -6.44
C GLY A 137 -3.84 -7.37 -5.37
N ILE A 138 -3.71 -8.65 -5.75
CA ILE A 138 -3.70 -9.77 -4.80
C ILE A 138 -2.48 -9.65 -3.88
N THR A 139 -1.30 -9.43 -4.45
CA THR A 139 -0.03 -9.30 -3.70
C THR A 139 -0.07 -8.15 -2.69
N ALA A 140 -0.58 -6.99 -3.08
CA ALA A 140 -0.73 -5.83 -2.19
C ALA A 140 -1.77 -6.09 -1.09
N THR A 141 -2.90 -6.72 -1.43
CA THR A 141 -3.92 -7.11 -0.45
C THR A 141 -3.37 -8.07 0.58
N SER A 142 -2.71 -9.15 0.15
CA SER A 142 -2.06 -10.11 1.06
C SER A 142 -1.00 -9.44 1.94
N PHE A 143 -0.20 -8.52 1.38
CA PHE A 143 0.79 -7.77 2.15
C PHE A 143 0.13 -6.99 3.29
N HIS A 144 -0.87 -6.15 2.95
CA HIS A 144 -1.46 -5.24 3.93
C HIS A 144 -2.30 -5.97 4.97
N LEU A 145 -2.98 -7.07 4.61
CA LEU A 145 -3.63 -7.94 5.58
C LEU A 145 -2.60 -8.55 6.55
N GLY A 146 -1.56 -9.20 6.01
CA GLY A 146 -0.52 -9.84 6.82
C GLY A 146 0.22 -8.86 7.72
N ALA A 147 0.59 -7.69 7.20
CA ALA A 147 1.26 -6.65 7.97
C ALA A 147 0.39 -6.12 9.11
N THR A 148 -0.90 -5.85 8.87
CA THR A 148 -1.81 -5.41 9.95
C THR A 148 -2.01 -6.48 11.00
N LEU A 149 -2.19 -7.74 10.61
CA LEU A 149 -2.29 -8.85 11.56
C LEU A 149 -1.03 -8.96 12.42
N LEU A 150 0.15 -9.02 11.81
CA LEU A 150 1.41 -9.13 12.54
C LEU A 150 1.60 -7.97 13.53
N VAL A 151 1.42 -6.72 13.09
CA VAL A 151 1.56 -5.55 13.97
C VAL A 151 0.51 -5.55 15.09
N ALA A 152 -0.71 -6.03 14.82
CA ALA A 152 -1.76 -6.19 15.85
C ALA A 152 -1.46 -7.30 16.85
N SER A 153 -0.75 -8.35 16.44
CA SER A 153 -0.32 -9.43 17.36
C SER A 153 0.82 -9.00 18.28
N TRP A 154 1.80 -8.25 17.73
CA TRP A 154 2.91 -7.72 18.50
C TRP A 154 3.50 -6.47 17.81
N PRO A 155 3.52 -5.30 18.47
CA PRO A 155 3.91 -4.03 17.84
C PRO A 155 5.30 -4.03 17.19
N TRP A 156 6.23 -4.84 17.70
CA TRP A 156 7.60 -4.93 17.17
C TRP A 156 7.69 -5.54 15.78
N TRP A 157 6.66 -6.23 15.30
CA TRP A 157 6.58 -6.68 13.91
C TRP A 157 6.66 -5.53 12.90
N VAL A 158 6.39 -4.28 13.32
CA VAL A 158 6.57 -3.09 12.48
C VAL A 158 7.97 -2.98 11.86
N LEU A 159 9.02 -3.45 12.56
CA LEU A 159 10.38 -3.43 12.03
C LEU A 159 10.54 -4.37 10.84
N VAL A 160 9.91 -5.54 10.92
CA VAL A 160 9.91 -6.54 9.85
C VAL A 160 9.02 -6.08 8.71
N THR A 161 7.79 -5.62 9.00
CA THR A 161 6.86 -5.18 7.95
C THR A 161 7.40 -3.94 7.24
N ALA A 162 8.02 -2.97 7.94
CA ALA A 162 8.64 -1.79 7.33
C ALA A 162 9.80 -2.17 6.41
N SER A 163 10.65 -3.10 6.84
CA SER A 163 11.76 -3.61 6.04
C SER A 163 11.26 -4.34 4.79
N ALA A 164 10.25 -5.21 4.95
CA ALA A 164 9.62 -5.94 3.86
C ALA A 164 8.95 -4.99 2.86
N HIS A 165 8.22 -3.98 3.36
CA HIS A 165 7.52 -3.01 2.52
C HIS A 165 8.52 -2.15 1.73
N ALA A 166 9.57 -1.64 2.40
CA ALA A 166 10.62 -0.89 1.75
C ALA A 166 11.34 -1.73 0.68
N LEU A 167 11.66 -3.01 0.98
CA LEU A 167 12.26 -3.93 0.02
C LEU A 167 11.41 -4.08 -1.24
N VAL A 168 10.11 -4.39 -1.08
CA VAL A 168 9.19 -4.56 -2.20
C VAL A 168 9.08 -3.27 -3.01
N ASN A 169 8.88 -2.13 -2.35
CA ASN A 169 8.77 -0.83 -3.03
C ASN A 169 10.02 -0.47 -3.81
N VAL A 170 11.21 -0.65 -3.22
CA VAL A 170 12.49 -0.38 -3.88
C VAL A 170 12.71 -1.34 -5.05
N ALA A 171 12.35 -2.62 -4.92
CA ALA A 171 12.44 -3.58 -6.00
C ALA A 171 11.57 -3.19 -7.19
N PHE A 172 10.32 -2.76 -6.94
CA PHE A 172 9.44 -2.23 -7.98
C PHE A 172 10.00 -0.97 -8.62
N ALA A 173 10.43 0.00 -7.81
CA ALA A 173 10.96 1.27 -8.32
C ALA A 173 12.21 1.09 -9.20
N ARG A 174 13.12 0.18 -8.82
CA ARG A 174 14.43 0.02 -9.49
C ARG A 174 14.43 -0.99 -10.62
N TRP A 175 13.68 -2.08 -10.49
CA TRP A 175 13.88 -3.25 -11.33
C TRP A 175 12.66 -3.65 -12.15
N ALA A 176 11.44 -3.23 -11.79
CA ALA A 176 10.23 -3.67 -12.50
C ALA A 176 10.25 -3.34 -14.01
N ARG A 177 10.89 -2.23 -14.40
CA ARG A 177 11.05 -1.86 -15.83
C ARG A 177 11.85 -2.86 -16.66
N ARG A 178 12.76 -3.62 -16.05
CA ARG A 178 13.67 -4.56 -16.76
C ARG A 178 13.42 -6.01 -16.38
N ARG A 179 12.91 -6.26 -15.17
CA ARG A 179 12.81 -7.56 -14.54
C ARG A 179 11.49 -7.67 -13.79
N LEU A 180 10.38 -7.52 -14.50
CA LEU A 180 9.04 -7.50 -13.90
C LEU A 180 8.72 -8.81 -13.17
N VAL A 181 8.89 -9.95 -13.84
CA VAL A 181 8.58 -11.28 -13.29
C VAL A 181 9.27 -11.57 -11.96
N PRO A 182 10.60 -11.45 -11.80
CA PRO A 182 11.23 -11.71 -10.51
C PRO A 182 10.87 -10.69 -9.43
N VAL A 183 10.53 -9.46 -9.78
CA VAL A 183 10.04 -8.45 -8.82
C VAL A 183 8.63 -8.81 -8.33
N GLU A 184 7.76 -9.29 -9.21
CA GLU A 184 6.44 -9.83 -8.83
C GLU A 184 6.58 -11.05 -7.92
N LEU A 185 7.45 -12.00 -8.28
CA LEU A 185 7.70 -13.18 -7.45
C LEU A 185 8.22 -12.81 -6.06
N LEU A 186 9.15 -11.85 -5.97
CA LEU A 186 9.61 -11.32 -4.69
C LEU A 186 8.45 -10.74 -3.89
N GLY A 187 7.62 -9.89 -4.51
CA GLY A 187 6.45 -9.31 -3.86
C GLY A 187 5.50 -10.39 -3.35
N ALA A 188 5.14 -11.36 -4.20
CA ALA A 188 4.23 -12.43 -3.86
C ALA A 188 4.74 -13.29 -2.70
N VAL A 189 6.02 -13.67 -2.70
CA VAL A 189 6.64 -14.45 -1.62
C VAL A 189 6.62 -13.68 -0.31
N VAL A 190 7.02 -12.40 -0.32
CA VAL A 190 7.02 -11.55 0.88
C VAL A 190 5.59 -11.38 1.41
N SER A 191 4.63 -11.06 0.55
CA SER A 191 3.22 -10.90 0.93
C SER A 191 2.61 -12.18 1.48
N ALA A 192 2.90 -13.33 0.88
CA ALA A 192 2.42 -14.62 1.36
C ALA A 192 3.02 -14.97 2.73
N ALA A 193 4.32 -14.72 2.93
CA ALA A 193 4.98 -14.95 4.21
C ALA A 193 4.40 -14.08 5.32
N LEU A 194 4.15 -12.78 5.06
CA LEU A 194 3.51 -11.89 6.02
C LEU A 194 2.07 -12.30 6.33
N LEU A 195 1.28 -12.68 5.31
CA LEU A 195 -0.10 -13.11 5.51
C LEU A 195 -0.17 -14.41 6.33
N LEU A 196 0.63 -15.41 5.96
CA LEU A 196 0.69 -16.67 6.71
C LEU A 196 1.18 -16.44 8.14
N GLY A 197 2.24 -15.66 8.33
CA GLY A 197 2.73 -15.29 9.66
C GLY A 197 1.65 -14.60 10.51
N GLY A 198 0.97 -13.61 9.94
CA GLY A 198 -0.11 -12.89 10.61
C GLY A 198 -1.32 -13.76 10.93
N LEU A 199 -1.70 -14.69 10.05
CA LEU A 199 -2.77 -15.64 10.35
C LEU A 199 -2.37 -16.58 11.49
N LEU A 200 -1.13 -17.09 11.49
CA LEU A 200 -0.64 -18.00 12.52
C LEU A 200 -0.54 -17.37 13.91
N THR A 201 -0.33 -16.05 14.01
CA THR A 201 -0.26 -15.36 15.32
C THR A 201 -1.59 -15.26 16.06
N PHE A 202 -2.73 -15.52 15.42
CA PHE A 202 -4.06 -15.48 16.05
C PHE A 202 -4.76 -16.86 16.12
N VAL A 203 -4.06 -17.94 15.76
CA VAL A 203 -4.59 -19.32 15.79
C VAL A 203 -4.27 -20.02 17.13
N TRP A 204 -3.51 -19.36 18.02
CA TRP A 204 -3.12 -19.83 19.34
C TRP A 204 -3.69 -18.91 20.42
#